data_AF-A0A258B4W3-F1
#
_entry.id   AF-A0A258B4W3-F1
#
_cell.length_a   1.000
_cell.length_b   1.000
_cell.length_c   1.000
_cell.angle_alpha   90.00
_cell.angle_beta   90.00
_cell.angle_gamma   90.00
#
_symmetry.space_group_name_H-M   'P 1'
#
loop_
_entity.id
_entity.type
_entity.pdbx_description
1 polymer ?
#
loop_
_entity_poly.entity_id
_entity_poly.type
_entity_poly.pdbx_seq_one_letter_code
_entity_poly.pdbx_strand_id
1 'polypeptide(L)'
;WREANVLKVAAHEVVLAGDEHLSAGHVVVCAGFGSARFAADVPSLSALSPIKGHLLDMTRKSDPALAGRMVRSPWGYFVFYDGLSKFGATMQTGRGDTDIEDSAVASLKDKSLKFTSGLMPAIDEAAVARVGVRAASPDHWPLIGKDAASSVWVATGMRRNGWIYGPYAAEAIIAGLTGAPLPDDAGVYDPNRFN
;
A
#
# COMPACT_ATOMS: atom_id res chain seq x y z
N TRP A 1 -4.43 0.49 -19.68
CA TRP A 1 -4.69 -0.41 -18.54
C TRP A 1 -5.60 -1.52 -19.02
N ARG A 2 -5.28 -2.76 -18.66
CA ARG A 2 -6.10 -3.93 -18.99
C ARG A 2 -6.60 -4.52 -17.68
N GLU A 3 -7.90 -4.67 -17.54
CA GLU A 3 -8.48 -5.41 -16.43
C GLU A 3 -8.41 -6.92 -16.74
N ALA A 4 -7.65 -7.65 -15.94
CA ALA A 4 -7.49 -9.10 -16.07
C ALA A 4 -7.06 -9.72 -14.73
N ASN A 5 -7.40 -11.00 -14.53
CA ASN A 5 -6.93 -11.77 -13.39
C ASN A 5 -5.67 -12.56 -13.77
N VAL A 6 -4.51 -12.16 -13.24
CA VAL A 6 -3.24 -12.87 -13.43
C VAL A 6 -3.16 -14.06 -12.47
N LEU A 7 -2.91 -15.26 -13.01
CA LEU A 7 -2.81 -16.52 -12.27
C LEU A 7 -1.36 -16.95 -12.01
N LYS A 8 -0.47 -16.72 -12.99
CA LYS A 8 0.97 -17.03 -12.86
C LYS A 8 1.83 -15.89 -13.37
N VAL A 9 3.03 -15.77 -12.81
CA VAL A 9 4.03 -14.77 -13.23
C VAL A 9 5.38 -15.44 -13.47
N ALA A 10 6.07 -15.03 -14.53
CA ALA A 10 7.43 -15.43 -14.84
C ALA A 10 8.21 -14.21 -15.34
N ALA A 11 9.53 -14.31 -15.50
CA ALA A 11 10.39 -13.17 -15.85
C ALA A 11 9.94 -12.41 -17.13
N HIS A 12 9.35 -13.13 -18.09
CA HIS A 12 9.00 -12.63 -19.42
C HIS A 12 7.55 -12.93 -19.84
N GLU A 13 6.72 -13.43 -18.93
CA GLU A 13 5.36 -13.85 -19.23
C GLU A 13 4.44 -13.74 -18.02
N VAL A 14 3.16 -13.44 -18.27
CA VAL A 14 2.09 -13.66 -17.30
C VAL A 14 0.99 -14.51 -17.92
N VAL A 15 0.43 -15.41 -17.12
CA VAL A 15 -0.72 -16.25 -17.50
C VAL A 15 -1.97 -15.68 -16.85
N LEU A 16 -2.97 -15.36 -17.66
CA LEU A 16 -4.25 -14.82 -17.22
C LEU A 16 -5.29 -15.93 -17.03
N ALA A 17 -6.36 -15.63 -16.30
CA ALA A 17 -7.54 -16.47 -16.27
C ALA A 17 -8.10 -16.67 -17.69
N GLY A 18 -8.46 -17.92 -18.02
CA GLY A 18 -8.84 -18.29 -19.39
C GLY A 18 -7.68 -18.77 -20.26
N ASP A 19 -6.50 -19.04 -19.67
CA ASP A 19 -5.31 -19.59 -20.34
C ASP A 19 -4.73 -18.67 -21.41
N GLU A 20 -4.91 -17.35 -21.24
CA GLU A 20 -4.28 -16.37 -22.11
C GLU A 20 -2.89 -16.02 -21.60
N HIS A 21 -1.91 -16.02 -22.51
CA HIS A 21 -0.51 -15.72 -22.22
C HIS A 21 -0.13 -14.36 -22.78
N LEU A 22 0.47 -13.52 -21.93
CA LEU A 22 1.05 -12.24 -22.35
C LEU A 22 2.55 -12.24 -22.14
N SER A 23 3.30 -12.08 -23.22
CA SER A 23 4.75 -11.96 -23.17
C SER A 23 5.20 -10.50 -23.01
N ALA A 24 6.28 -10.29 -22.27
CA ALA A 24 6.91 -8.99 -22.10
C ALA A 24 8.43 -9.14 -21.96
N GLY A 25 9.18 -8.08 -22.26
CA GLY A 25 10.62 -8.05 -22.01
C GLY A 25 10.96 -8.23 -20.53
N HIS A 26 10.11 -7.73 -19.64
CA HIS A 26 10.23 -7.91 -18.19
C HIS A 26 8.84 -7.87 -17.54
N VAL A 27 8.69 -8.58 -16.42
CA VAL A 27 7.49 -8.53 -15.56
C VAL A 27 7.85 -7.91 -14.21
N VAL A 28 7.02 -6.97 -13.75
CA VAL A 28 7.14 -6.32 -12.44
C VAL A 28 5.85 -6.53 -11.64
N VAL A 29 5.94 -7.09 -10.44
CA VAL A 29 4.79 -7.33 -9.55
C VAL A 29 4.64 -6.19 -8.54
N CYS A 30 3.61 -5.36 -8.73
CA CYS A 30 3.30 -4.17 -7.92
C CYS A 30 1.92 -4.23 -7.22
N ALA A 31 1.42 -5.43 -6.91
CA ALA A 31 0.04 -5.67 -6.49
C ALA A 31 -0.24 -5.47 -4.98
N GLY A 32 0.58 -4.69 -4.26
CA GLY A 32 0.45 -4.51 -2.81
C GLY A 32 0.46 -5.84 -2.06
N PHE A 33 -0.48 -6.06 -1.13
CA PHE A 33 -0.57 -7.36 -0.44
C PHE A 33 -1.05 -8.48 -1.38
N GLY A 34 -1.76 -8.14 -2.45
CA GLY A 34 -2.13 -9.09 -3.50
C GLY A 34 -0.93 -9.77 -4.16
N SER A 35 0.28 -9.19 -4.06
CA SER A 35 1.52 -9.83 -4.52
C SER A 35 1.80 -11.17 -3.81
N ALA A 36 1.37 -11.35 -2.55
CA ALA A 36 1.64 -12.56 -1.78
C ALA A 36 1.09 -13.84 -2.44
N ARG A 37 0.04 -13.72 -3.27
CA ARG A 37 -0.54 -14.87 -3.99
C ARG A 37 0.41 -15.49 -5.01
N PHE A 38 1.45 -14.77 -5.43
CA PHE A 38 2.46 -15.22 -6.39
C PHE A 38 3.72 -15.77 -5.71
N ALA A 39 3.69 -16.03 -4.39
CA ALA A 39 4.85 -16.53 -3.66
C ALA A 39 5.41 -17.87 -4.17
N ALA A 40 4.58 -18.69 -4.82
CA ALA A 40 5.04 -19.93 -5.46
C ALA A 40 5.88 -19.66 -6.72
N ASP A 41 5.56 -18.60 -7.46
CA ASP A 41 6.28 -18.19 -8.67
C ASP A 41 7.47 -17.28 -8.36
N VAL A 42 7.37 -16.44 -7.31
CA VAL A 42 8.32 -15.41 -6.92
C VAL A 42 8.61 -15.54 -5.41
N PRO A 43 9.63 -16.33 -5.01
CA PRO A 43 9.86 -16.72 -3.62
C PRO A 43 10.00 -15.57 -2.62
N SER A 44 10.61 -14.43 -2.99
CA SER A 44 10.70 -13.25 -2.12
C SER A 44 9.34 -12.70 -1.65
N LEU A 45 8.25 -12.95 -2.37
CA LEU A 45 6.91 -12.49 -1.99
C LEU A 45 6.31 -13.28 -0.81
N SER A 46 6.88 -14.43 -0.45
CA SER A 46 6.47 -15.23 0.72
C SER A 46 6.69 -14.50 2.04
N ALA A 47 7.59 -13.51 2.07
CA ALA A 47 7.87 -12.69 3.25
C ALA A 47 6.77 -11.66 3.58
N LEU A 48 5.78 -11.48 2.70
CA LEU A 48 4.74 -10.48 2.88
C LEU A 48 3.70 -10.89 3.92
N SER A 49 3.42 -9.97 4.84
CA SER A 49 2.33 -10.05 5.80
C SER A 49 1.30 -8.94 5.57
N PRO A 50 0.01 -9.19 5.84
CA PRO A 50 -1.02 -8.18 5.68
C PRO A 50 -1.16 -7.28 6.92
N ILE A 51 -1.52 -6.03 6.71
CA ILE A 51 -1.96 -5.11 7.77
C ILE A 51 -3.23 -4.40 7.31
N LYS A 52 -4.38 -4.84 7.81
CA LYS A 52 -5.68 -4.19 7.59
C LYS A 52 -5.70 -2.81 8.26
N GLY A 53 -6.28 -1.84 7.58
CA GLY A 53 -6.48 -0.50 8.08
C GLY A 53 -7.84 0.05 7.70
N HIS A 54 -8.53 0.58 8.70
CA HIS A 54 -9.75 1.35 8.51
C HIS A 54 -9.42 2.84 8.48
N LEU A 55 -10.15 3.60 7.67
CA LEU A 55 -10.16 5.06 7.67
C LEU A 55 -11.59 5.56 7.45
N LEU A 56 -11.84 6.82 7.82
CA LEU A 56 -13.15 7.47 7.67
C LEU A 56 -13.05 8.60 6.65
N ASP A 57 -13.90 8.53 5.64
CA ASP A 57 -14.12 9.59 4.66
C ASP A 57 -15.31 10.44 5.10
N MET A 58 -15.15 11.77 5.08
CA MET A 58 -16.21 12.71 5.42
C MET A 58 -16.30 13.76 4.34
N THR A 59 -17.40 13.73 3.59
CA THR A 59 -17.66 14.64 2.48
C THR A 59 -18.24 15.94 3.02
N ARG A 60 -17.42 16.98 3.05
CA ARG A 60 -17.85 18.34 3.40
C ARG A 60 -16.84 19.35 2.87
N LYS A 61 -17.28 20.59 2.72
CA LYS A 61 -16.36 21.69 2.42
C LYS A 61 -15.32 21.80 3.55
N SER A 62 -14.05 21.67 3.19
CA SER A 62 -12.96 21.88 4.14
C SER A 62 -12.84 23.37 4.47
N ASP A 63 -12.38 23.66 5.69
CA ASP A 63 -11.91 25.00 6.03
C ASP A 63 -10.82 25.40 5.00
N PRO A 64 -10.95 26.55 4.31
CA PRO A 64 -9.94 27.03 3.38
C PRO A 64 -8.53 27.10 3.99
N ALA A 65 -8.42 27.37 5.30
CA ALA A 65 -7.14 27.36 6.00
C ALA A 65 -6.47 25.98 6.05
N LEU A 66 -7.27 24.91 5.96
CA LEU A 66 -6.82 23.52 6.04
C LEU A 66 -6.80 22.80 4.68
N ALA A 67 -7.44 23.35 3.65
CA ALA A 67 -7.49 22.75 2.32
C ALA A 67 -6.08 22.42 1.80
N GLY A 68 -5.89 21.17 1.38
CA GLY A 68 -4.61 20.63 0.89
C GLY A 68 -3.61 20.25 1.99
N ARG A 69 -3.99 20.32 3.27
CA ARG A 69 -3.09 20.03 4.40
C ARG A 69 -3.32 18.67 5.01
N MET A 70 -2.28 18.15 5.65
CA MET A 70 -2.33 17.00 6.55
C MET A 70 -1.90 17.42 7.95
N VAL A 71 -2.64 17.00 8.97
CA VAL A 71 -2.29 17.21 10.38
C VAL A 71 -2.22 15.86 11.08
N ARG A 72 -1.13 15.60 11.79
CA ARG A 72 -0.87 14.34 12.49
C ARG A 72 -0.81 14.56 14.00
N SER A 73 -1.33 13.60 14.75
CA SER A 73 -1.20 13.53 16.21
C SER A 73 -1.04 12.07 16.67
N PRO A 74 -0.87 11.82 17.98
CA PRO A 74 -0.87 10.46 18.52
C PRO A 74 -2.18 9.68 18.28
N TRP A 75 -3.31 10.37 18.06
CA TRP A 75 -4.62 9.74 17.86
C TRP A 75 -4.89 9.32 16.41
N GLY A 76 -4.12 9.84 15.46
CA GLY A 76 -4.32 9.61 14.03
C GLY A 76 -3.83 10.79 13.20
N TYR A 77 -4.25 10.85 11.94
CA TYR A 77 -4.02 12.01 11.08
C TYR A 77 -5.29 12.38 10.32
N PHE A 78 -5.48 13.67 10.14
CA PHE A 78 -6.43 14.22 9.18
C PHE A 78 -5.72 14.56 7.87
N VAL A 79 -6.39 14.29 6.77
CA VAL A 79 -6.06 14.84 5.45
C VAL A 79 -7.27 15.63 4.96
N PHE A 80 -7.05 16.89 4.61
CA PHE A 80 -8.10 17.80 4.18
C PHE A 80 -7.93 18.09 2.69
N TYR A 81 -8.81 17.52 1.87
CA TYR A 81 -8.98 17.90 0.47
C TYR A 81 -10.13 18.90 0.34
N ASP A 82 -10.25 19.55 -0.81
CA ASP A 82 -11.46 20.32 -1.09
C ASP A 82 -12.66 19.36 -1.23
N GLY A 83 -13.71 19.59 -0.45
CA GLY A 83 -14.91 18.72 -0.40
C GLY A 83 -14.76 17.36 0.32
N LEU A 84 -13.55 16.95 0.74
CA LEU A 84 -13.34 15.66 1.39
C LEU A 84 -12.28 15.72 2.50
N SER A 85 -12.68 15.37 3.71
CA SER A 85 -11.75 15.13 4.82
C SER A 85 -11.60 13.63 5.08
N LYS A 86 -10.39 13.18 5.42
CA LYS A 86 -10.12 11.81 5.81
C LYS A 86 -9.53 11.76 7.21
N PHE A 87 -9.94 10.81 8.03
CA PHE A 87 -9.29 10.54 9.31
C PHE A 87 -8.88 9.07 9.40
N GLY A 88 -7.66 8.82 9.85
CA GLY A 88 -7.20 7.46 10.01
C GLY A 88 -5.78 7.32 10.56
N ALA A 89 -5.25 6.10 10.56
CA ALA A 89 -5.93 4.85 10.22
C ALA A 89 -5.62 3.79 11.28
N THR A 90 -6.47 2.77 11.38
CA THR A 90 -6.13 1.61 12.20
C THR A 90 -5.01 0.77 11.57
N MET A 91 -4.39 -0.07 12.40
CA MET A 91 -3.31 -0.99 12.01
C MET A 91 -3.56 -2.33 12.69
N GLN A 92 -4.13 -3.28 11.96
CA GLN A 92 -4.40 -4.65 12.43
C GLN A 92 -3.45 -5.61 11.72
N THR A 93 -2.31 -5.89 12.35
CA THR A 93 -1.29 -6.81 11.81
C THR A 93 -1.84 -8.23 11.66
N GLY A 94 -1.48 -8.90 10.57
CA GLY A 94 -1.90 -10.28 10.28
C GLY A 94 -3.31 -10.40 9.72
N ARG A 95 -4.02 -9.29 9.52
CA ARG A 95 -5.39 -9.26 8.98
C ARG A 95 -5.38 -8.81 7.53
N GLY A 96 -5.85 -9.68 6.63
CA GLY A 96 -5.92 -9.44 5.18
C GLY A 96 -7.34 -9.35 4.62
N ASP A 97 -8.37 -9.44 5.48
CA ASP A 97 -9.77 -9.24 5.09
C ASP A 97 -10.09 -7.75 4.87
N THR A 98 -11.18 -7.48 4.15
CA THR A 98 -11.62 -6.11 3.81
C THR A 98 -12.92 -5.70 4.48
N ASP A 99 -13.40 -6.51 5.43
CA ASP A 99 -14.65 -6.25 6.14
C ASP A 99 -14.56 -4.98 6.99
N ILE A 100 -15.63 -4.20 7.07
CA ILE A 100 -15.66 -3.03 7.95
C ILE A 100 -16.03 -3.49 9.36
N GLU A 101 -15.21 -3.13 10.35
CA GLU A 101 -15.47 -3.43 11.76
C GLU A 101 -16.06 -2.20 12.48
N ASP A 102 -17.28 -2.32 12.99
CA ASP A 102 -17.97 -1.22 13.70
C ASP A 102 -17.16 -0.72 14.92
N SER A 103 -16.47 -1.61 15.62
CA SER A 103 -15.59 -1.25 16.75
C SER A 103 -14.40 -0.41 16.30
N ALA A 104 -13.83 -0.67 15.12
CA ALA A 104 -12.76 0.13 14.53
C ALA A 104 -13.27 1.51 14.10
N VAL A 105 -14.46 1.58 13.51
CA VAL A 105 -15.14 2.83 13.15
C VAL A 105 -15.41 3.68 14.39
N ALA A 106 -16.01 3.10 15.43
CA ALA A 106 -16.28 3.78 16.69
C ALA A 106 -14.98 4.29 17.36
N SER A 107 -13.92 3.47 17.36
CA SER A 107 -12.60 3.89 17.88
C SER A 107 -12.02 5.07 17.10
N LEU A 108 -12.17 5.10 15.77
CA LEU A 108 -11.70 6.21 14.95
C LEU A 108 -12.51 7.49 15.19
N LYS A 109 -13.83 7.40 15.37
CA LYS A 109 -14.67 8.56 15.74
C LYS A 109 -14.23 9.15 17.07
N ASP A 110 -14.07 8.33 18.11
CA ASP A 110 -13.57 8.75 19.43
C ASP A 110 -12.18 9.41 19.35
N LYS A 111 -11.25 8.80 18.61
CA LYS A 111 -9.91 9.37 18.38
C LYS A 111 -9.96 10.70 17.64
N SER A 112 -10.88 10.87 16.69
CA SER A 112 -11.05 12.13 15.96
C SER A 112 -11.57 13.25 16.87
N LEU A 113 -12.46 12.92 17.83
CA LEU A 113 -12.94 13.87 18.83
C LEU A 113 -11.80 14.30 19.77
N LYS A 114 -11.00 13.35 20.24
CA LYS A 114 -9.79 13.63 21.04
C LYS A 114 -8.76 14.46 20.28
N PHE A 115 -8.60 14.21 18.98
CA PHE A 115 -7.69 14.98 18.12
C PHE A 115 -8.07 16.46 18.06
N THR A 116 -9.37 16.73 17.88
CA THR A 116 -9.87 18.09 17.67
C THR A 116 -10.06 18.86 18.97
N SER A 117 -10.09 18.18 20.12
CA SER A 117 -10.47 18.77 21.41
C SER A 117 -11.79 19.57 21.36
N GLY A 118 -12.67 19.22 20.41
CA GLY A 118 -13.91 19.96 20.13
C GLY A 118 -13.73 21.32 19.43
N LEU A 119 -12.50 21.75 19.11
CA LEU A 119 -12.20 23.04 18.47
C LEU A 119 -12.33 23.03 16.95
N MET A 120 -12.33 21.84 16.35
CA MET A 120 -12.57 21.64 14.92
C MET A 120 -13.71 20.65 14.73
N PRO A 121 -14.47 20.73 13.62
CA PRO A 121 -15.55 19.79 13.40
C PRO A 121 -14.98 18.37 13.28
N ALA A 122 -15.34 17.50 14.24
CA ALA A 122 -14.91 16.11 14.28
C ALA A 122 -15.49 15.32 13.09
N ILE A 123 -15.09 14.04 12.99
CA ILE A 123 -15.77 13.09 12.10
C ILE A 123 -17.15 12.81 12.71
N ASP A 124 -18.22 13.05 11.96
CA ASP A 124 -19.60 12.85 12.41
C ASP A 124 -20.18 11.48 11.98
N GLU A 125 -21.47 11.28 12.26
CA GLU A 125 -22.18 10.06 11.92
C GLU A 125 -22.34 9.82 10.41
N ALA A 126 -22.20 10.85 9.57
CA ALA A 126 -22.30 10.72 8.11
C ALA A 126 -21.01 10.23 7.45
N ALA A 127 -19.95 9.98 8.24
CA ALA A 127 -18.68 9.52 7.72
C ALA A 127 -18.75 8.08 7.17
N VAL A 128 -18.15 7.88 6.01
CA VAL A 128 -18.12 6.60 5.32
C VAL A 128 -16.82 5.87 5.66
N ALA A 129 -16.94 4.67 6.22
CA ALA A 129 -15.77 3.84 6.50
C ALA A 129 -15.19 3.24 5.21
N ARG A 130 -13.86 3.13 5.18
CA ARG A 130 -13.08 2.50 4.12
C ARG A 130 -12.08 1.53 4.74
N VAL A 131 -11.78 0.46 4.02
CA VAL A 131 -10.77 -0.53 4.42
C VAL A 131 -9.74 -0.70 3.30
N GLY A 132 -8.49 -0.87 3.69
CA GLY A 132 -7.42 -1.30 2.80
C GLY A 132 -6.45 -2.24 3.51
N VAL A 133 -5.79 -3.08 2.73
CA VAL A 133 -4.79 -4.04 3.22
C VAL A 133 -3.41 -3.61 2.74
N ARG A 134 -2.53 -3.30 3.70
CA ARG A 134 -1.13 -2.97 3.42
C ARG A 134 -0.32 -4.25 3.37
N ALA A 135 0.69 -4.29 2.50
CA ALA A 135 1.75 -5.28 2.55
C ALA A 135 2.88 -4.81 3.46
N ALA A 136 3.42 -5.69 4.29
CA ALA A 136 4.63 -5.43 5.07
C ALA A 136 5.57 -6.63 5.00
N SER A 137 6.86 -6.36 4.80
CA SER A 137 7.95 -7.32 5.05
C SER A 137 8.20 -7.49 6.56
N PRO A 138 9.03 -8.48 6.96
CA PRO A 138 9.43 -8.69 8.35
C PRO A 138 10.10 -7.48 9.00
N ASP A 139 10.95 -6.76 8.25
CA ASP A 139 11.66 -5.56 8.71
C ASP A 139 10.89 -4.25 8.46
N HIS A 140 9.70 -4.34 7.85
CA HIS A 140 8.85 -3.23 7.44
C HIS A 140 9.42 -2.27 6.38
N TRP A 141 10.55 -2.61 5.76
CA TRP A 141 11.05 -1.93 4.57
C TRP A 141 10.44 -2.52 3.28
N PRO A 142 10.31 -1.73 2.21
CA PRO A 142 9.85 -2.23 0.93
C PRO A 142 10.63 -3.44 0.40
N LEU A 143 10.01 -4.20 -0.50
CA LEU A 143 10.67 -5.16 -1.38
C LEU A 143 10.72 -4.52 -2.77
N ILE A 144 11.90 -4.09 -3.22
CA ILE A 144 12.11 -3.39 -4.49
C ILE A 144 13.34 -3.98 -5.16
N GLY A 145 13.16 -4.63 -6.30
CA GLY A 145 14.27 -5.18 -7.08
C GLY A 145 13.91 -6.47 -7.79
N LYS A 146 14.93 -7.20 -8.26
CA LYS A 146 14.77 -8.46 -8.96
C LYS A 146 14.84 -9.63 -7.98
N ASP A 147 13.81 -10.46 -7.97
CA ASP A 147 13.84 -11.74 -7.27
C ASP A 147 14.85 -12.67 -7.95
N ALA A 148 15.81 -13.20 -7.19
CA ALA A 148 16.94 -13.94 -7.75
C ALA A 148 16.53 -15.30 -8.35
N ALA A 149 15.55 -15.97 -7.75
CA ALA A 149 15.13 -17.31 -8.15
C ALA A 149 14.28 -17.30 -9.43
N SER A 150 13.32 -16.37 -9.51
CA SER A 150 12.36 -16.28 -10.62
C SER A 150 12.77 -15.30 -11.72
N SER A 151 13.74 -14.43 -11.44
CA SER A 151 14.07 -13.27 -12.28
C SER A 151 12.93 -12.27 -12.51
N VAL A 152 11.82 -12.39 -11.76
CA VAL A 152 10.72 -11.42 -11.77
C VAL A 152 11.10 -10.20 -10.93
N TRP A 153 10.70 -9.02 -11.37
CA TRP A 153 10.90 -7.80 -10.59
C TRP A 153 9.73 -7.59 -9.64
N VAL A 154 9.99 -7.00 -8.47
CA VAL A 154 8.96 -6.72 -7.45
C VAL A 154 9.10 -5.29 -6.94
N ALA A 155 7.97 -4.66 -6.67
CA ALA A 155 7.90 -3.36 -6.00
C ALA A 155 6.66 -3.35 -5.09
N THR A 156 6.82 -3.83 -3.85
CA THR A 156 5.72 -3.97 -2.88
C THR A 156 6.24 -3.86 -1.44
N GLY A 157 5.43 -4.21 -0.43
CA GLY A 157 5.85 -4.22 0.97
C GLY A 157 6.01 -2.83 1.61
N MET A 158 5.57 -1.75 0.95
CA MET A 158 5.77 -0.37 1.39
C MET A 158 4.94 0.05 2.62
N ARG A 159 4.21 -0.88 3.25
CA ARG A 159 3.43 -0.68 4.47
C ARG A 159 2.55 0.57 4.42
N ARG A 160 2.89 1.59 5.21
CA ARG A 160 2.15 2.86 5.36
C ARG A 160 2.75 3.99 4.51
N ASN A 161 3.85 3.72 3.82
CA ASN A 161 4.68 4.70 3.12
C ASN A 161 4.61 4.53 1.59
N GLY A 162 3.58 3.88 1.05
CA GLY A 162 3.46 3.63 -0.39
C GLY A 162 3.53 4.88 -1.25
N TRP A 163 2.92 5.99 -0.82
CA TRP A 163 3.00 7.28 -1.51
C TRP A 163 4.41 7.89 -1.51
N ILE A 164 5.23 7.56 -0.51
CA ILE A 164 6.60 8.05 -0.38
C ILE A 164 7.54 7.17 -1.22
N TYR A 165 7.36 5.85 -1.16
CA TYR A 165 8.23 4.90 -1.86
C TYR A 165 7.86 4.64 -3.33
N GLY A 166 6.64 5.00 -3.76
CA GLY A 166 6.21 4.77 -5.14
C GLY A 166 7.17 5.36 -6.19
N PRO A 167 7.52 6.67 -6.10
CA PRO A 167 8.49 7.29 -7.01
C PRO A 167 9.87 6.63 -6.95
N TYR A 168 10.39 6.38 -5.74
CA TYR A 168 11.68 5.72 -5.54
C TYR A 168 11.70 4.31 -6.16
N ALA A 169 10.63 3.53 -5.97
CA ALA A 169 10.53 2.19 -6.53
C ALA A 169 10.49 2.21 -8.06
N ALA A 170 9.78 3.17 -8.65
CA ALA A 170 9.78 3.34 -10.11
C ALA A 170 11.20 3.64 -10.62
N GLU A 171 11.93 4.55 -9.96
CA GLU A 171 13.31 4.89 -10.30
C GLU A 171 14.24 3.68 -10.19
N ALA A 172 14.21 2.95 -9.07
CA ALA A 172 15.05 1.78 -8.84
C ALA A 172 14.77 0.64 -9.84
N ILE A 173 13.49 0.39 -10.15
CA ILE A 173 13.11 -0.62 -11.15
C ILE A 173 13.58 -0.19 -12.55
N ILE A 174 13.35 1.05 -12.97
CA ILE A 174 13.79 1.54 -14.28
C ILE A 174 15.31 1.48 -14.41
N ALA A 175 16.05 1.88 -13.38
CA ALA A 175 17.51 1.79 -13.36
C ALA A 175 17.99 0.35 -13.53
N GLY A 176 17.43 -0.59 -12.75
CA GLY A 176 17.73 -2.01 -12.86
C GLY A 176 17.39 -2.62 -14.23
N LEU A 177 16.29 -2.22 -14.84
CA LEU A 177 15.86 -2.71 -16.17
C LEU A 177 16.74 -2.19 -17.30
N THR A 178 17.27 -0.98 -17.17
CA THR A 178 18.06 -0.29 -18.20
C THR A 178 19.57 -0.44 -18.01
N GLY A 179 20.01 -1.02 -16.89
CA GLY A 179 21.41 -1.13 -16.52
C GLY A 179 22.03 0.20 -16.08
N ALA A 180 21.22 1.21 -15.74
CA ALA A 180 21.69 2.45 -15.15
C ALA A 180 22.12 2.23 -13.69
N PRO A 181 22.94 3.13 -13.11
CA PRO A 181 23.25 3.09 -11.68
C PRO A 181 21.96 3.09 -10.84
N LEU A 182 21.91 2.20 -9.84
CA LEU A 182 20.79 2.16 -8.90
C LEU A 182 20.79 3.40 -8.00
N PRO A 183 19.62 3.85 -7.51
CA PRO A 183 19.54 4.88 -6.48
C PRO A 183 20.31 4.47 -5.22
N ASP A 184 20.71 5.46 -4.44
CA ASP A 184 21.29 5.24 -3.13
C ASP A 184 20.37 4.36 -2.26
N ASP A 185 21.00 3.54 -1.41
CA ASP A 185 20.34 2.61 -0.50
C ASP A 185 19.47 1.51 -1.15
N ALA A 186 19.51 1.32 -2.47
CA ALA A 186 18.69 0.29 -3.15
C ALA A 186 18.88 -1.12 -2.57
N GLY A 187 20.09 -1.43 -2.11
CA GLY A 187 20.39 -2.71 -1.45
C GLY A 187 19.62 -2.94 -0.14
N VAL A 188 19.21 -1.90 0.57
CA VAL A 188 18.37 -2.01 1.79
C VAL A 188 17.01 -2.60 1.45
N TYR A 189 16.52 -2.34 0.24
CA TYR A 189 15.20 -2.75 -0.22
C TYR A 189 15.21 -4.03 -1.06
N ASP A 190 16.37 -4.66 -1.22
CA ASP A 190 16.54 -5.88 -2.02
C ASP A 190 15.53 -6.96 -1.57
N PRO A 191 14.70 -7.49 -2.49
CA PRO A 191 13.70 -8.49 -2.15
C PRO A 191 14.29 -9.82 -1.65
N ASN A 192 15.57 -10.08 -1.91
CA ASN A 192 16.24 -11.33 -1.56
C ASN A 192 16.81 -11.34 -0.14
N ARG A 193 16.70 -10.24 0.63
CA ARG A 193 17.35 -10.08 1.94
C ARG A 193 16.83 -10.99 3.08
N PHE A 194 15.82 -11.82 2.80
CA PHE A 194 15.26 -12.80 3.74
C PHE A 194 15.46 -14.26 3.32
N ASN A 195 16.12 -14.48 2.18
CA ASN A 195 16.29 -15.79 1.54
C ASN A 195 17.76 -16.21 1.52
#